data_AF-A0A4Y7ZG64-F1
#
_entry.id   AF-A0A4Y7ZG64-F1
#
_cell.length_a   1.000
_cell.length_b   1.000
_cell.length_c   1.000
_cell.angle_alpha   90.00
_cell.angle_beta   90.00
_cell.angle_gamma   90.00
#
_symmetry.space_group_name_H-M   'P 1'
#
loop_
_entity.id
_entity.type
_entity.pdbx_description
1 polymer ?
#
loop_
_entity_poly.entity_id
_entity_poly.type
_entity_poly.pdbx_seq_one_letter_code
_entity_poly.pdbx_strand_id
1 'polypeptide(L)' 'MDESAVEIIFIIIGCIGIAIAVFAYNGNPDLHNCGSCGKYLDIKAKRVWYETEGKKVPFCAKCDRKHSG' A
#
# COMPACT_ATOMS: atom_id res chain seq x y z
N MET A 1 19.74 30.44 14.17
CA MET A 1 19.78 28.99 13.94
C MET A 1 20.68 28.77 12.76
N ASP A 2 21.75 27.99 12.92
CA ASP A 2 22.64 27.66 11.81
C ASP A 2 21.88 26.89 10.73
N GLU A 3 22.18 27.20 9.48
CA GLU A 3 21.57 26.61 8.29
C GLU A 3 21.67 25.07 8.31
N SER A 4 22.78 24.53 8.81
CA SER A 4 23.00 23.10 9.03
C SER A 4 22.01 22.46 10.02
N ALA A 5 21.57 23.20 11.05
CA ALA A 5 20.61 22.68 12.02
C ALA A 5 19.20 22.55 11.41
N VAL A 6 18.84 23.48 10.52
CA VAL A 6 17.56 23.46 9.80
C VAL A 6 17.51 22.28 8.82
N GLU A 7 18.58 22.04 8.06
CA GLU A 7 18.67 20.90 7.15
C GLU A 7 18.54 19.56 7.87
N ILE A 8 19.23 19.39 9.01
CA ILE A 8 19.15 18.17 9.82
C ILE A 8 17.71 17.91 10.29
N ILE A 9 17.00 18.94 10.73
CA ILE A 9 15.60 18.82 11.16
C ILE A 9 14.72 18.33 9.99
N PHE A 10 14.88 18.90 8.79
CA PHE A 10 14.13 18.46 7.62
C PHE A 10 14.40 17.01 7.24
N ILE A 11 15.66 16.56 7.33
CA ILE A 11 16.03 15.16 7.08
C ILE A 11 15.34 14.24 8.08
N ILE A 12 15.37 14.59 9.38
CA ILE A 12 14.73 13.79 10.43
C ILE A 12 13.21 13.68 10.20
N ILE A 13 12.54 14.80 9.90
CA ILE A 13 11.10 14.81 9.63
C ILE A 13 10.79 13.95 8.39
N GLY A 14 11.58 14.07 7.33
CA GLY A 14 11.45 13.26 6.12
C GLY A 14 11.58 11.76 6.40
N CYS A 15 12.58 11.35 7.18
CA CYS A 15 12.76 9.95 7.58
C CYS A 15 11.57 9.43 8.41
N ILE A 16 11.06 10.23 9.35
CA ILE A 16 9.88 9.87 10.14
C ILE A 16 8.66 9.70 9.24
N GLY A 17 8.44 10.61 8.29
CA GLY A 17 7.34 10.53 7.32
C GLY A 17 7.39 9.23 6.50
N ILE A 18 8.57 8.87 5.99
CA ILE A 18 8.77 7.61 5.25
C ILE A 18 8.47 6.41 6.14
N ALA A 19 8.95 6.39 7.39
CA ALA A 19 8.72 5.30 8.32
C ALA A 19 7.22 5.09 8.60
N ILE A 20 6.47 6.18 8.84
CA ILE A 20 5.02 6.14 9.06
C ILE A 20 4.32 5.60 7.80
N ALA A 21 4.69 6.06 6.61
CA ALA A 21 4.09 5.61 5.36
C ALA A 21 4.30 4.10 5.13
N VAL A 22 5.51 3.59 5.40
CA VAL A 22 5.83 2.16 5.29
C VAL A 22 5.01 1.35 6.31
N PHE A 23 4.91 1.82 7.55
CA PHE A 23 4.14 1.13 8.58
C PHE A 23 2.65 1.10 8.25
N ALA A 24 2.08 2.22 7.79
CA ALA A 24 0.69 2.32 7.36
C ALA A 24 0.40 1.42 6.14
N TYR A 25 1.33 1.33 5.18
CA TYR A 25 1.19 0.44 4.03
C TYR A 25 1.17 -1.04 4.47
N ASN A 26 2.14 -1.46 5.26
CA ASN A 26 2.24 -2.86 5.71
C ASN A 26 1.16 -3.25 6.72
N GLY A 27 0.59 -2.29 7.45
CA GLY A 27 -0.50 -2.50 8.40
C GLY A 27 -1.88 -2.72 7.77
N ASN A 28 -2.03 -2.52 6.46
CA ASN A 28 -3.29 -2.71 5.75
C ASN A 28 -3.34 -4.09 5.07
N PRO A 29 -3.94 -5.12 5.70
CA PRO A 29 -4.05 -6.46 5.10
C PRO A 29 -4.83 -6.45 3.78
N ASP A 30 -5.72 -5.48 3.60
CA ASP A 30 -6.50 -5.27 2.39
C ASP A 30 -5.63 -4.98 1.16
N LEU A 31 -4.38 -4.49 1.32
CA LEU A 31 -3.46 -4.24 0.20
C LEU A 31 -2.71 -5.49 -0.26
N HIS A 32 -2.68 -6.52 0.59
CA HIS A 32 -1.94 -7.75 0.37
C HIS A 32 -2.84 -8.95 0.11
N ASN A 33 -4.12 -8.87 0.41
CA ASN A 33 -5.06 -9.98 0.20
C ASN A 33 -6.03 -9.65 -0.93
N CYS A 34 -6.32 -10.66 -1.74
CA CYS A 34 -7.34 -10.54 -2.78
C CYS A 34 -8.70 -10.23 -2.16
N GLY A 35 -9.31 -9.09 -2.49
CA GLY A 35 -10.60 -8.67 -1.94
C GLY A 35 -11.77 -9.62 -2.21
N SER A 36 -11.65 -10.50 -3.21
CA SER A 36 -12.69 -11.50 -3.53
C SER A 36 -12.48 -12.88 -2.88
N CYS A 37 -11.23 -13.35 -2.75
CA CYS A 37 -10.96 -14.72 -2.29
C CYS A 37 -10.07 -14.83 -1.06
N GLY A 38 -9.63 -13.70 -0.50
CA GLY A 38 -8.77 -13.63 0.69
C GLY A 38 -7.34 -14.15 0.48
N LYS A 39 -6.97 -14.60 -0.74
CA LYS A 39 -5.63 -15.12 -1.02
C LYS A 39 -4.58 -14.01 -0.89
N TYR A 40 -3.51 -14.29 -0.15
CA TYR A 40 -2.33 -13.42 -0.09
C TYR A 40 -1.67 -13.26 -1.47
N LEU A 41 -1.40 -12.01 -1.83
CA LEU A 41 -0.76 -11.55 -3.05
C LEU A 41 0.63 -11.04 -2.67
N ASP A 42 1.64 -11.81 -3.06
CA ASP A 42 3.01 -11.37 -2.94
C ASP A 42 3.28 -10.13 -3.83
N ILE A 43 4.42 -9.47 -3.60
CA ILE A 43 4.84 -8.28 -4.37
C ILE A 43 4.94 -8.54 -5.88
N LYS A 44 5.22 -9.78 -6.31
CA LYS A 44 5.38 -10.19 -7.71
C LYS A 44 4.05 -10.64 -8.33
N ALA A 45 2.99 -10.79 -7.56
CA ALA A 45 1.71 -11.27 -8.03
C ALA A 45 1.02 -10.21 -8.91
N LYS A 46 0.46 -10.66 -10.04
CA LYS A 46 -0.38 -9.80 -10.87
C LYS A 46 -1.66 -9.43 -10.10
N ARG A 47 -1.78 -8.15 -9.77
CA ARG A 47 -2.91 -7.55 -9.05
C ARG A 47 -3.61 -6.50 -9.89
N VAL A 48 -4.94 -6.52 -9.86
CA VAL A 48 -5.80 -5.52 -10.49
C VAL A 48 -6.59 -4.83 -9.37
N TRP A 49 -6.67 -3.51 -9.39
CA TRP A 49 -7.30 -2.77 -8.30
C TRP A 49 -8.73 -2.39 -8.65
N TYR A 50 -9.67 -2.73 -7.78
CA TYR A 50 -11.09 -2.41 -7.92
C TYR A 50 -11.56 -1.55 -6.75
N GLU A 51 -12.63 -0.81 -6.97
CA GLU A 51 -13.34 -0.10 -5.91
C GLU A 51 -14.49 -0.96 -5.41
N THR A 52 -14.51 -1.27 -4.11
CA THR A 52 -15.56 -2.06 -3.46
C THR A 52 -15.88 -1.37 -2.15
N GLU A 53 -17.15 -1.05 -1.93
CA GLU A 53 -17.62 -0.37 -0.70
C GLU A 53 -16.83 0.92 -0.38
N GLY A 54 -16.46 1.68 -1.42
CA GLY A 54 -15.69 2.93 -1.31
C GLY A 54 -14.21 2.74 -0.96
N LYS A 55 -13.70 1.50 -0.95
CA LYS A 55 -12.29 1.18 -0.72
C LYS A 55 -11.66 0.57 -1.97
N LYS A 56 -10.39 0.94 -2.22
CA LYS A 56 -9.61 0.37 -3.32
C LYS A 56 -8.93 -0.92 -2.86
N VAL A 57 -9.38 -2.06 -3.38
CA VAL A 57 -8.93 -3.40 -3.00
C VAL A 57 -8.29 -4.13 -4.19
N PRO A 58 -7.22 -4.93 -3.97
CA PRO A 58 -6.56 -5.66 -5.03
C PRO A 58 -7.26 -7.00 -5.27
N PHE A 59 -7.38 -7.39 -6.53
CA PHE A 59 -7.90 -8.68 -6.96
C PHE A 59 -6.80 -9.48 -7.63
N CYS A 60 -6.78 -10.78 -7.38
CA CYS A 60 -5.87 -11.70 -8.05
C CYS A 60 -6.27 -11.90 -9.52
N ALA A 61 -5.32 -12.22 -10.40
CA ALA A 61 -5.60 -12.50 -11.82
C ALA A 61 -6.65 -13.60 -12.09
N LYS A 62 -6.94 -14.47 -11.11
CA LYS A 62 -8.04 -15.46 -11.22
C LYS A 62 -9.40 -14.83 -10.93
N CYS A 63 -9.50 -13.96 -9.92
CA CYS A 63 -10.73 -13.26 -9.56
C CYS A 63 -11.05 -12.14 -10.54
N ASP A 64 -10.04 -11.43 -11.05
CA ASP A 64 -10.15 -10.46 -12.15
C ASP A 64 -10.92 -11.03 -13.35
N ARG A 65 -10.51 -12.23 -13.82
CA ARG A 65 -11.20 -12.93 -14.92
C ARG A 65 -12.66 -13.30 -14.63
N LYS A 66 -13.01 -13.52 -13.35
CA LYS A 66 -14.40 -13.80 -12.94
C LYS A 66 -15.23 -12.54 -12.78
N HIS A 67 -14.58 -11.42 -12.50
CA HIS A 67 -15.25 -10.15 -12.25
C HIS A 67 -15.50 -9.37 -13.55
N SER A 68 -14.65 -9.58 -14.56
CA SER A 68 -14.74 -8.93 -15.88
C SER A 68 -15.51 -9.75 -16.93
N GLY A 69 -16.16 -10.86 -16.53
CA GLY A 69 -16.81 -11.82 -17.43
C GLY A 69 -18.24 -12.13 -17.06
#